data_AF-A0A843G9L2-F1
#
_entry.id   AF-A0A843G9L2-F1
#
_cell.length_a   1.000
_cell.length_b   1.000
_cell.length_c   1.000
_cell.angle_alpha   90.00
_cell.angle_beta   90.00
_cell.angle_gamma   90.00
#
_symmetry.space_group_name_H-M   'P 1'
#
loop_
_entity.id
_entity.type
_entity.pdbx_description
1 polymer ?
#
loop_
_entity_poly.entity_id
_entity_poly.type
_entity_poly.pdbx_seq_one_letter_code
_entity_poly.pdbx_strand_id
1 'polypeptide(L)'
;MAISAESTQTRILVSLSGEGSPFILERLYYKSETWLVWTESGFVIPEESTEPLAVTGDFVDSFDLHDGLYQYRIHSAAIENPEFSDYQFTCWTKFGVPDAIGYSFKNYKVPEGEWGTIVTPDDCRYTFLWGTDFKATNGSMFTDEQIQWFIDAATKEMERQLYITIVKHRIKSELTIESQNLKKGVDYDDEETPYDFTYRKIQRYGMIQTKQRPILNVSRCTLINKQEPDVNLLPSVVPDKKNGVLKFLKRPYKPSDTWMGISESISRYGQETFNNHLFYAVDYDAGFETSD
;
A
#
# COMPACT_ATOMS: atom_id res chain seq x y z
N MET A 1 34.44 13.04 25.57
CA MET A 1 33.67 14.10 24.89
C MET A 1 32.57 13.41 24.11
N ALA A 2 31.33 13.90 24.16
CA ALA A 2 30.26 13.41 23.31
C ALA A 2 29.55 14.60 22.68
N ILE A 3 29.24 14.49 21.39
CA ILE A 3 28.57 15.51 20.59
C ILE A 3 27.11 15.13 20.38
N SER A 4 26.21 16.11 20.48
CA SER A 4 24.80 15.98 20.14
C SER A 4 24.35 17.15 19.29
N ALA A 5 23.37 16.93 18.41
CA ALA A 5 22.76 17.99 17.62
C ALA A 5 21.24 17.96 17.78
N GLU A 6 20.64 19.15 17.91
CA GLU A 6 19.19 19.34 18.05
C GLU A 6 18.73 20.48 17.14
N SER A 7 17.64 20.26 16.40
CA SER A 7 17.09 21.23 15.46
C SER A 7 15.95 22.03 16.10
N THR A 8 15.99 23.36 15.95
CA THR A 8 14.94 24.28 16.41
C THR A 8 14.15 24.88 15.24
N GLN A 9 14.00 24.12 14.14
CA GLN A 9 13.33 24.47 12.87
C GLN A 9 14.02 25.56 12.04
N THR A 10 14.64 26.55 12.69
CA THR A 10 15.32 27.69 12.06
C THR A 10 16.84 27.60 12.12
N ARG A 11 17.35 26.77 13.03
CA ARG A 11 18.79 26.56 13.28
C ARG A 11 19.01 25.19 13.93
N ILE A 12 20.20 24.64 13.79
CA ILE A 12 20.65 23.42 14.46
C ILE A 12 21.63 23.81 15.56
N LEU A 13 21.34 23.43 16.80
CA LEU A 13 22.24 23.56 17.93
C LEU A 13 23.11 22.30 18.00
N VAL A 14 24.42 22.49 17.96
CA VAL A 14 25.42 21.43 18.15
C VAL A 14 26.08 21.67 19.50
N SER A 15 25.92 20.70 20.40
CA SER A 15 26.42 20.77 21.77
C SER A 15 27.47 19.71 22.05
N LEU A 16 28.46 20.08 22.87
CA LEU A 16 29.49 19.17 23.36
C LEU A 16 29.38 18.98 24.87
N SER A 17 29.48 17.72 25.29
CA SER A 17 29.66 17.36 26.70
C SER A 17 31.17 17.27 27.03
N GLY A 18 31.67 18.27 27.77
CA GLY A 18 33.06 18.32 28.27
C GLY A 18 33.61 19.74 28.44
N GLU A 19 34.79 19.89 29.05
CA GLU A 19 35.50 21.17 29.12
C GLU A 19 35.89 21.68 27.72
N GLY A 20 35.77 23.00 27.52
CA GLY A 20 35.78 23.70 26.24
C GLY A 20 37.13 23.76 25.51
N SER A 21 37.68 22.61 25.16
CA SER A 21 38.79 22.53 24.21
C SER A 21 38.33 22.91 22.80
N PRO A 22 39.16 23.63 22.03
CA PRO A 22 38.83 24.01 20.66
C PRO A 22 38.74 22.78 19.75
N PHE A 23 37.72 22.75 18.88
CA PHE A 23 37.47 21.66 17.94
C PHE A 23 37.17 22.20 16.54
N ILE A 24 37.40 21.38 15.52
CA ILE A 24 36.97 21.66 14.15
C ILE A 24 35.62 20.98 13.92
N LEU A 25 34.69 21.72 13.31
CA LEU A 25 33.35 21.26 13.01
C LEU A 25 33.18 21.01 11.52
N GLU A 26 32.61 19.84 11.22
CA GLU A 26 32.24 19.48 9.85
C GLU A 26 30.80 18.99 9.78
N ARG A 27 30.18 19.22 8.62
CA ARG A 27 28.76 18.95 8.36
C ARG A 27 28.58 18.17 7.07
N LEU A 28 27.67 17.19 7.11
CA LEU A 28 27.22 16.42 5.96
C LEU A 28 25.71 16.60 5.78
N TYR A 29 25.28 16.82 4.54
CA TYR A 29 23.89 16.76 4.13
C TYR A 29 23.60 15.39 3.51
N TYR A 30 22.46 14.76 3.82
CA TYR A 30 22.20 13.36 3.45
C TYR A 30 22.21 13.03 1.94
N LYS A 31 22.03 14.03 1.07
CA LYS A 31 22.14 13.89 -0.39
C LYS A 31 23.53 14.27 -0.94
N SER A 32 24.39 14.79 -0.08
CA SER A 32 25.79 15.10 -0.38
C SER A 32 26.66 13.94 0.06
N GLU A 33 27.69 13.64 -0.73
CA GLU A 33 28.74 12.68 -0.34
C GLU A 33 29.94 13.38 0.33
N THR A 34 29.91 14.72 0.36
CA THR A 34 31.05 15.54 0.78
C THR A 34 30.78 16.22 2.12
N TRP A 35 31.72 16.07 3.04
CA TRP A 35 31.77 16.82 4.30
C TRP A 35 32.21 18.25 4.05
N LEU A 36 31.45 19.21 4.57
CA LEU A 36 31.78 20.62 4.53
C LEU A 36 32.44 21.03 5.86
N VAL A 37 33.47 21.85 5.78
CA VAL A 37 34.24 22.32 6.93
C VAL A 37 33.81 23.74 7.31
N TRP A 38 33.73 24.02 8.61
CA TRP A 38 33.40 25.34 9.13
C TRP A 38 34.57 26.33 8.99
N THR A 39 34.32 27.48 8.38
CA THR A 39 35.29 28.57 8.15
C THR A 39 34.66 29.94 8.44
N GLU A 40 35.43 31.03 8.32
CA GLU A 40 34.90 32.40 8.51
C GLU A 40 33.76 32.77 7.55
N SER A 41 33.72 32.17 6.36
CA SER A 41 32.68 32.41 5.35
C SER A 41 31.52 31.41 5.43
N GLY A 42 31.56 30.45 6.36
CA GLY A 42 30.55 29.42 6.53
C GLY A 42 31.07 28.01 6.24
N PHE A 43 30.14 27.10 5.93
CA PHE A 43 30.46 25.71 5.58
C PHE A 43 30.87 25.60 4.11
N VAL A 44 32.12 25.21 3.87
CA VAL A 44 32.70 25.11 2.51
C VAL A 44 33.28 23.73 2.26
N ILE A 45 33.43 23.36 0.99
CA ILE A 45 34.10 22.11 0.60
C ILE A 45 35.60 22.27 0.91
N PRO A 46 36.24 21.30 1.60
CA PRO A 46 37.67 21.40 1.91
C PRO A 46 38.54 21.31 0.65
N GLU A 47 39.27 22.38 0.38
CA GLU A 47 40.35 22.48 -0.62
C GLU A 47 41.70 22.74 0.07
N GLU A 48 42.84 22.61 -0.63
CA GLU A 48 44.19 22.81 -0.04
C GLU A 48 44.39 24.19 0.62
N SER A 49 43.60 25.19 0.25
CA SER A 49 43.64 26.56 0.81
C SER A 49 42.60 26.83 1.91
N THR A 50 41.80 25.83 2.29
CA THR A 50 40.72 25.99 3.27
C THR A 50 41.29 25.98 4.68
N GLU A 51 41.25 27.11 5.38
CA GLU A 51 41.66 27.21 6.78
C GLU A 51 40.44 26.96 7.70
N PRO A 52 40.39 25.82 8.42
CA PRO A 52 39.27 25.52 9.31
C PRO A 52 39.28 26.44 10.55
N LEU A 53 38.10 26.97 10.90
CA LEU A 53 37.96 27.81 12.08
C LEU A 53 37.64 26.95 13.32
N ALA A 54 38.49 27.06 14.34
CA ALA A 54 38.27 26.35 15.60
C ALA A 54 37.09 26.96 16.38
N VAL A 55 36.19 26.08 16.83
CA VAL A 55 35.01 26.41 17.62
C VAL A 55 35.23 26.01 19.07
N THR A 56 34.68 26.77 20.01
CA THR A 56 34.75 26.48 21.45
C THR A 56 33.35 26.54 22.06
N GLY A 57 32.93 25.47 22.74
CA GLY A 57 31.60 25.36 23.34
C GLY A 57 30.49 24.99 22.35
N ASP A 58 29.25 25.40 22.67
CA ASP A 58 28.09 25.15 21.82
C ASP A 58 28.15 25.96 20.52
N PHE A 59 27.77 25.31 19.41
CA PHE A 59 27.71 25.93 18.09
C PHE A 59 26.28 26.00 17.59
N VAL A 60 25.91 27.13 16.97
CA VAL A 60 24.60 27.32 16.36
C VAL A 60 24.78 27.40 14.85
N ASP A 61 24.36 26.35 14.16
CA ASP A 61 24.32 26.33 12.70
C ASP A 61 23.03 26.98 12.19
N SER A 62 23.20 28.04 11.41
CA SER A 62 22.13 28.70 10.67
C SER A 62 22.52 28.97 9.21
N PHE A 63 23.58 28.34 8.69
CA PHE A 63 24.19 28.68 7.40
C PHE A 63 23.77 27.72 6.30
N ASP A 64 23.08 28.24 5.28
CA ASP A 64 22.64 27.50 4.08
C ASP A 64 21.98 26.16 4.42
N LEU A 65 21.12 26.19 5.42
CA LEU A 65 20.33 25.04 5.81
C LEU A 65 19.08 24.94 4.92
N HIS A 66 18.81 23.74 4.44
CA HIS A 66 17.68 23.38 3.60
C HIS A 66 16.95 22.18 4.21
N ASP A 67 15.67 22.00 3.88
CA ASP A 67 14.87 20.90 4.42
C ASP A 67 15.53 19.54 4.14
N GLY A 68 15.84 18.78 5.20
CA GLY A 68 16.47 17.47 5.09
C GLY A 68 17.19 17.00 6.34
N LEU A 69 18.10 16.03 6.19
CA LEU A 69 18.86 15.43 7.27
C LEU A 69 20.32 15.90 7.23
N TYR A 70 20.83 16.30 8.39
CA TYR A 70 22.20 16.74 8.60
C TYR A 70 22.91 15.87 9.63
N GLN A 71 24.18 15.60 9.40
CA GLN A 71 25.06 14.95 10.37
C GLN A 71 26.27 15.85 10.61
N TYR A 72 26.72 15.91 11.86
CA TYR A 72 27.91 16.64 12.23
C TYR A 72 28.99 15.67 12.70
N ARG A 73 30.24 16.02 12.42
CA ARG A 73 31.39 15.38 13.01
C ARG A 73 32.38 16.41 13.52
N ILE A 74 33.14 16.04 14.53
CA ILE A 74 34.15 16.90 15.15
C ILE A 74 35.44 16.14 15.40
N HIS A 75 36.55 16.87 15.38
CA HIS A 75 37.84 16.41 15.89
C HIS A 75 38.55 17.55 16.63
N SER A 76 39.55 17.22 17.44
CA SER A 76 40.35 18.21 18.17
C SER A 76 41.12 19.11 17.20
N ALA A 77 41.15 20.42 17.45
CA ALA A 77 41.91 21.39 16.65
C ALA A 77 43.44 21.23 16.79
N ALA A 78 43.91 20.46 17.77
CA ALA A 78 45.33 20.16 17.94
C ALA A 78 45.86 19.05 17.00
N ILE A 79 44.98 18.40 16.23
CA ILE A 79 45.33 17.30 15.34
C ILE A 79 45.40 17.84 13.90
N GLU A 80 46.60 17.89 13.31
CA GLU A 80 46.81 18.41 11.95
C GLU A 80 46.33 17.45 10.85
N ASN A 81 46.37 16.14 11.10
CA ASN A 81 45.95 15.11 10.14
C ASN A 81 45.05 14.07 10.84
N PRO A 82 43.76 14.36 11.03
CA PRO A 82 42.85 13.49 11.78
C PRO A 82 42.54 12.20 11.00
N GLU A 83 42.67 11.07 11.68
CA GLU A 83 42.19 9.77 11.17
C GLU A 83 40.71 9.58 11.50
N PHE A 84 40.04 8.64 10.84
CA PHE A 84 38.61 8.38 11.06
C PHE A 84 38.26 8.12 12.53
N SER A 85 39.15 7.49 13.30
CA SER A 85 38.97 7.21 14.73
C SER A 85 38.99 8.46 15.62
N ASP A 86 39.52 9.57 15.13
CA ASP A 86 39.60 10.83 15.88
C ASP A 86 38.28 11.61 15.82
N TYR A 87 37.36 11.20 14.93
CA TYR A 87 36.08 11.85 14.75
C TYR A 87 35.01 11.33 15.71
N GLN A 88 34.23 12.26 16.25
CA GLN A 88 32.98 11.97 16.93
C GLN A 88 31.81 12.44 16.09
N PHE A 89 30.76 11.64 16.02
CA PHE A 89 29.62 11.86 15.13
C PHE A 89 28.35 12.11 15.93
N THR A 90 27.50 12.99 15.41
CA THR A 90 26.10 13.09 15.84
C THR A 90 25.26 12.01 15.15
N CYS A 91 24.08 11.75 15.70
CA CYS A 91 23.01 11.15 14.92
C CYS A 91 22.56 12.10 13.80
N TRP A 92 21.89 11.55 12.78
CA TRP A 92 21.23 12.34 11.75
C TRP A 92 20.13 13.21 12.38
N THR A 93 20.23 14.51 12.16
CA THR A 93 19.34 15.54 12.71
C THR A 93 18.48 16.12 11.59
N LYS A 94 17.16 16.07 11.76
CA LYS A 94 16.22 16.61 10.77
C LYS A 94 16.09 18.12 10.91
N PHE A 95 16.29 18.85 9.82
CA PHE A 95 16.11 20.29 9.69
C PHE A 95 14.99 20.59 8.68
N GLY A 96 14.24 21.66 8.92
CA GLY A 96 13.08 22.03 8.11
C GLY A 96 11.75 21.80 8.82
N VAL A 97 10.67 22.24 8.18
CA VAL A 97 9.30 22.06 8.69
C VAL A 97 9.04 20.55 8.83
N PRO A 98 8.65 20.07 10.01
CA PRO A 98 8.21 18.71 10.15
C PRO A 98 6.87 18.60 9.42
N ASP A 99 6.89 18.23 8.15
CA ASP A 99 5.76 17.47 7.64
C ASP A 99 5.73 16.20 8.51
N ALA A 100 4.74 16.15 9.39
CA ALA A 100 4.47 14.98 10.20
C ALA A 100 4.18 13.83 9.23
N ILE A 101 5.08 12.85 9.18
CA ILE A 101 4.90 11.66 8.36
C ILE A 101 3.96 10.74 9.15
N GLY A 102 2.69 10.82 8.80
CA GLY A 102 1.60 9.97 9.27
C GLY A 102 0.39 10.20 8.37
N TYR A 103 -0.30 9.13 7.97
CA TYR A 103 -1.41 9.15 6.98
C TYR A 103 -2.60 9.99 7.47
N SER A 104 -2.68 10.28 8.77
CA SER A 104 -3.66 11.17 9.40
C SER A 104 -3.44 12.67 9.11
N PHE A 105 -2.31 13.07 8.52
CA PHE A 105 -1.97 14.48 8.23
C PHE A 105 -2.11 14.87 6.75
N LYS A 106 -3.20 14.47 6.10
CA LYS A 106 -3.64 14.92 4.74
C LYS A 106 -2.78 14.49 3.54
N ASN A 107 -2.00 13.40 3.61
CA ASN A 107 -0.92 13.20 2.64
C ASN A 107 -1.05 12.12 1.56
N TYR A 108 -2.16 11.40 1.40
CA TYR A 108 -2.26 10.43 0.31
C TYR A 108 -3.60 10.48 -0.41
N LYS A 109 -3.60 11.10 -1.60
CA LYS A 109 -4.51 10.68 -2.66
C LYS A 109 -3.91 9.39 -3.21
N VAL A 110 -4.68 8.30 -3.26
CA VAL A 110 -4.27 7.08 -3.95
C VAL A 110 -3.78 7.45 -5.37
N PRO A 111 -2.58 7.01 -5.80
CA PRO A 111 -2.11 7.26 -7.17
C PRO A 111 -3.16 6.82 -8.19
N GLU A 112 -3.37 7.60 -9.25
CA GLU A 112 -4.41 7.27 -10.23
C GLU A 112 -4.16 5.90 -10.87
N GLY A 113 -5.10 4.98 -10.68
CA GLY A 113 -5.03 3.61 -11.20
C GLY A 113 -4.53 2.56 -10.20
N GLU A 114 -4.09 2.96 -9.02
CA GLU A 114 -3.75 2.04 -7.94
C GLU A 114 -4.90 1.91 -6.94
N TRP A 115 -4.90 0.81 -6.17
CA TRP A 115 -5.90 0.60 -5.14
C TRP A 115 -5.57 1.40 -3.86
N GLY A 116 -4.28 1.55 -3.55
CA GLY A 116 -3.80 2.22 -2.33
C GLY A 116 -3.46 1.23 -1.21
N THR A 117 -3.25 1.75 0.00
CA THR A 117 -2.94 0.95 1.19
C THR A 117 -3.91 1.36 2.28
N ILE A 118 -4.65 0.41 2.88
CA ILE A 118 -5.70 0.72 3.88
C ILE A 118 -5.11 1.44 5.11
N VAL A 119 -3.99 0.93 5.61
CA VAL A 119 -3.27 1.42 6.78
C VAL A 119 -1.79 1.23 6.47
N THR A 120 -0.97 2.24 6.76
CA THR A 120 0.49 2.12 6.61
C THR A 120 1.15 1.74 7.93
N PRO A 121 2.36 1.15 7.90
CA PRO A 121 3.14 0.93 9.11
C PRO A 121 3.35 2.19 9.96
N ASP A 122 3.49 3.35 9.31
CA ASP A 122 3.63 4.64 9.99
C ASP A 122 2.35 5.08 10.70
N ASP A 123 1.16 4.69 10.21
CA ASP A 123 -0.08 4.93 10.93
C ASP A 123 -0.20 4.12 12.18
N CYS A 124 0.19 2.85 12.10
CA CYS A 124 0.27 2.04 13.29
C CYS A 124 1.18 2.69 14.32
N ARG A 125 2.36 3.19 13.92
CA ARG A 125 3.32 3.82 14.85
C ARG A 125 2.87 5.16 15.41
N TYR A 126 2.47 6.09 14.55
CA TYR A 126 2.32 7.49 14.93
C TYR A 126 0.88 7.91 15.15
N THR A 127 -0.09 7.25 14.51
CA THR A 127 -1.52 7.58 14.62
C THR A 127 -2.23 6.70 15.65
N PHE A 128 -2.14 5.37 15.50
CA PHE A 128 -2.96 4.43 16.27
C PHE A 128 -2.31 3.99 17.58
N LEU A 129 -0.98 3.90 17.64
CA LEU A 129 -0.23 3.50 18.84
C LEU A 129 0.50 4.69 19.48
N TRP A 130 -0.03 5.88 19.31
CA TRP A 130 0.55 7.10 19.87
C TRP A 130 0.74 6.98 21.39
N GLY A 131 1.98 7.25 21.85
CA GLY A 131 2.34 7.17 23.26
C GLY A 131 2.67 5.77 23.79
N THR A 132 2.60 4.73 22.94
CA THR A 132 3.05 3.38 23.27
C THR A 132 4.28 2.99 22.46
N ASP A 133 5.29 2.43 23.13
CA ASP A 133 6.51 1.92 22.50
C ASP A 133 6.17 0.69 21.64
N PHE A 134 6.23 0.84 20.32
CA PHE A 134 5.96 -0.26 19.38
C PHE A 134 7.17 -1.17 19.22
N LYS A 135 7.47 -1.90 20.28
CA LYS A 135 8.62 -2.81 20.41
C LYS A 135 8.14 -4.23 20.74
N ALA A 136 8.86 -5.21 20.24
CA ALA A 136 8.68 -6.60 20.62
C ALA A 136 9.18 -6.85 22.05
N THR A 137 8.83 -8.00 22.64
CA THR A 137 9.18 -8.37 24.02
C THR A 137 10.68 -8.38 24.30
N ASN A 138 11.51 -8.54 23.26
CA ASN A 138 12.97 -8.48 23.31
C ASN A 138 13.52 -7.03 23.24
N GLY A 139 12.66 -6.01 23.14
CA GLY A 139 13.02 -4.60 23.01
C GLY A 139 13.33 -4.13 21.59
N SER A 140 13.32 -5.01 20.56
CA SER A 140 13.53 -4.59 19.17
C SER A 140 12.30 -3.89 18.60
N MET A 141 12.51 -2.85 17.78
CA MET A 141 11.42 -2.21 17.05
C MET A 141 10.86 -3.15 15.97
N PHE A 142 9.55 -3.08 15.73
CA PHE A 142 8.93 -3.80 14.60
C PHE A 142 9.34 -3.17 13.27
N THR A 143 9.76 -4.02 12.33
CA THR A 143 10.07 -3.58 10.95
C THR A 143 8.79 -3.31 10.18
N ASP A 144 8.87 -2.48 9.14
CA ASP A 144 7.72 -2.15 8.27
C ASP A 144 7.06 -3.42 7.71
N GLU A 145 7.88 -4.38 7.29
CA GLU A 145 7.42 -5.68 6.75
C GLU A 145 6.61 -6.49 7.76
N GLN A 146 7.04 -6.51 9.03
CA GLN A 146 6.31 -7.21 10.09
C GLN A 146 4.97 -6.55 10.35
N ILE A 147 4.92 -5.21 10.35
CA ILE A 147 3.70 -4.46 10.57
C ILE A 147 2.73 -4.66 9.42
N GLN A 148 3.23 -4.61 8.19
CA GLN A 148 2.44 -4.88 6.99
C GLN A 148 1.83 -6.29 7.04
N TRP A 149 2.59 -7.29 7.47
CA TRP A 149 2.06 -8.65 7.65
C TRP A 149 0.87 -8.70 8.61
N PHE A 150 0.93 -7.98 9.73
CA PHE A 150 -0.20 -7.89 10.66
C PHE A 150 -1.40 -7.14 10.08
N ILE A 151 -1.16 -6.07 9.31
CA ILE A 151 -2.21 -5.32 8.62
C ILE A 151 -2.92 -6.23 7.60
N ASP A 152 -2.17 -6.97 6.79
CA ASP A 152 -2.73 -7.89 5.80
C ASP A 152 -3.51 -9.04 6.47
N ALA A 153 -2.95 -9.60 7.55
CA ALA A 153 -3.62 -10.65 8.33
C ALA A 153 -4.92 -10.15 8.97
N ALA A 154 -4.92 -8.94 9.54
CA ALA A 154 -6.11 -8.33 10.13
C ALA A 154 -7.17 -8.02 9.06
N THR A 155 -6.75 -7.49 7.91
CA THR A 155 -7.62 -7.22 6.76
C THR A 155 -8.31 -8.50 6.31
N LYS A 156 -7.55 -9.58 6.11
CA LYS A 156 -8.09 -10.88 5.70
C LYS A 156 -9.06 -11.48 6.72
N GLU A 157 -8.79 -11.29 8.02
CA GLU A 157 -9.71 -11.74 9.07
C GLU A 157 -11.00 -10.91 9.08
N MET A 158 -10.92 -9.59 8.84
CA MET A 158 -12.10 -8.73 8.69
C MET A 158 -12.92 -9.12 7.46
N GLU A 159 -12.28 -9.40 6.33
CA GLU A 159 -12.94 -9.91 5.12
C GLU A 159 -13.73 -11.18 5.41
N ARG A 160 -13.13 -12.12 6.14
CA ARG A 160 -13.77 -13.36 6.56
C ARG A 160 -14.97 -13.13 7.48
N GLN A 161 -14.85 -12.25 8.47
CA GLN A 161 -15.92 -11.98 9.45
C GLN A 161 -17.11 -11.26 8.84
N LEU A 162 -16.86 -10.26 7.99
CA LEU A 162 -17.90 -9.48 7.32
C LEU A 162 -18.42 -10.17 6.06
N TYR A 163 -17.73 -11.22 5.61
CA TYR A 163 -17.97 -11.91 4.35
C TYR A 163 -17.97 -10.89 3.19
N ILE A 164 -16.99 -9.98 3.19
CA ILE A 164 -16.76 -9.00 2.13
C ILE A 164 -15.31 -9.10 1.69
N THR A 165 -15.04 -8.79 0.44
CA THR A 165 -13.72 -8.57 -0.14
C THR A 165 -13.43 -7.08 0.02
N ILE A 166 -12.37 -6.73 0.72
CA ILE A 166 -11.95 -5.34 0.94
C ILE A 166 -10.98 -4.96 -0.18
N VAL A 167 -9.92 -5.74 -0.32
CA VAL A 167 -8.92 -5.53 -1.38
C VAL A 167 -9.55 -5.84 -2.75
N LYS A 168 -9.05 -5.21 -3.82
CA LYS A 168 -9.49 -5.54 -5.16
C LYS A 168 -8.91 -6.89 -5.60
N HIS A 169 -9.78 -7.83 -5.96
CA HIS A 169 -9.43 -9.14 -6.49
C HIS A 169 -10.04 -9.37 -7.88
N ARG A 170 -9.22 -9.81 -8.83
CA ARG A 170 -9.66 -10.26 -10.15
C ARG A 170 -9.96 -11.74 -10.10
N ILE A 171 -11.24 -12.09 -10.22
CA ILE A 171 -11.72 -13.46 -10.09
C ILE A 171 -12.02 -14.02 -11.47
N LYS A 172 -11.45 -15.18 -11.78
CA LYS A 172 -11.68 -15.90 -13.03
C LYS A 172 -12.22 -17.30 -12.75
N SER A 173 -13.11 -17.75 -13.63
CA SER A 173 -13.62 -19.11 -13.61
C SER A 173 -12.52 -20.10 -14.01
N GLU A 174 -12.45 -21.26 -13.34
CA GLU A 174 -11.50 -22.35 -13.64
C GLU A 174 -11.51 -22.74 -15.13
N LEU A 175 -12.71 -22.83 -15.72
CA LEU A 175 -12.88 -23.15 -17.15
C LEU A 175 -12.30 -22.06 -18.07
N THR A 176 -12.31 -20.80 -17.65
CA THR A 176 -11.65 -19.72 -18.40
C THR A 176 -10.13 -19.82 -18.29
N ILE A 177 -9.61 -20.13 -17.10
CA ILE A 177 -8.17 -20.25 -16.85
C ILE A 177 -7.56 -21.34 -17.75
N GLU A 178 -8.18 -22.52 -17.80
CA GLU A 178 -7.73 -23.64 -18.64
C GLU A 178 -7.81 -23.33 -20.14
N SER A 179 -8.87 -22.64 -20.57
CA SER A 179 -9.06 -22.34 -21.99
C SER A 179 -8.15 -21.23 -22.52
N GLN A 180 -7.73 -20.29 -21.66
CA GLN A 180 -6.95 -19.11 -22.05
C GLN A 180 -5.50 -19.13 -21.56
N ASN A 181 -5.07 -20.17 -20.84
CA ASN A 181 -3.73 -20.29 -20.25
C ASN A 181 -3.33 -19.07 -19.40
N LEU A 182 -4.25 -18.60 -18.55
CA LEU A 182 -4.03 -17.44 -17.68
C LEU A 182 -3.08 -17.78 -16.52
N LYS A 183 -2.27 -16.81 -16.09
CA LYS A 183 -1.32 -16.96 -14.97
C LYS A 183 -1.80 -16.24 -13.71
N LYS A 184 -1.81 -16.97 -12.59
CA LYS A 184 -2.13 -16.42 -11.27
C LYS A 184 -1.14 -15.33 -10.86
N GLY A 185 -1.63 -14.25 -10.26
CA GLY A 185 -0.87 -13.07 -9.86
C GLY A 185 -0.56 -12.09 -10.99
N VAL A 186 -0.79 -12.48 -12.25
CA VAL A 186 -0.62 -11.60 -13.42
C VAL A 186 -1.99 -11.28 -14.02
N ASP A 187 -2.73 -12.31 -14.42
CA ASP A 187 -4.01 -12.18 -15.13
C ASP A 187 -5.21 -12.25 -14.20
N TYR A 188 -5.07 -12.98 -13.10
CA TYR A 188 -6.11 -13.17 -12.07
C TYR A 188 -5.47 -13.37 -10.70
N ASP A 189 -6.24 -13.05 -9.66
CA ASP A 189 -5.79 -13.14 -8.29
C ASP A 189 -6.37 -14.39 -7.62
N ASP A 190 -7.66 -14.67 -7.88
CA ASP A 190 -8.37 -15.84 -7.36
C ASP A 190 -9.11 -16.62 -8.45
N GLU A 191 -9.19 -17.94 -8.23
CA GLU A 191 -9.91 -18.87 -9.08
C GLU A 191 -11.25 -19.25 -8.43
N GLU A 192 -12.28 -19.40 -9.26
CA GLU A 192 -13.59 -19.83 -8.79
C GLU A 192 -14.16 -20.96 -9.64
N THR A 193 -14.68 -22.00 -8.97
CA THR A 193 -15.48 -23.04 -9.64
C THR A 193 -16.68 -22.42 -10.35
N PRO A 194 -17.03 -22.90 -11.56
CA PRO A 194 -18.27 -22.51 -12.24
C PRO A 194 -19.51 -22.69 -11.35
N TYR A 195 -20.52 -21.84 -11.54
CA TYR A 195 -21.76 -21.95 -10.77
C TYR A 195 -22.71 -22.94 -11.42
N ASP A 196 -23.32 -23.80 -10.62
CA ASP A 196 -24.30 -24.76 -11.12
C ASP A 196 -25.53 -24.06 -11.70
N PHE A 197 -25.91 -24.48 -12.90
CA PHE A 197 -27.19 -24.10 -13.48
C PHE A 197 -28.28 -25.00 -12.90
N THR A 198 -29.26 -24.41 -12.22
CA THR A 198 -30.48 -25.13 -11.80
C THR A 198 -31.69 -24.41 -12.33
N TYR A 199 -32.37 -25.00 -13.33
CA TYR A 199 -33.53 -24.38 -13.99
C TYR A 199 -34.58 -23.87 -12.98
N ARG A 200 -34.92 -24.66 -11.97
CA ARG A 200 -35.88 -24.27 -10.92
C ARG A 200 -35.43 -23.04 -10.11
N LYS A 201 -34.13 -22.89 -9.83
CA LYS A 201 -33.58 -21.77 -9.06
C LYS A 201 -33.64 -20.48 -9.89
N ILE A 202 -33.31 -20.58 -11.17
CA ILE A 202 -33.29 -19.45 -12.09
C ILE A 202 -34.73 -19.01 -12.43
N GLN A 203 -35.64 -19.95 -12.67
CA GLN A 203 -37.06 -19.64 -12.88
C GLN A 203 -37.67 -18.88 -11.70
N ARG A 204 -37.28 -19.21 -10.47
CA ARG A 204 -37.82 -18.59 -9.25
C ARG A 204 -37.16 -17.27 -8.89
N TYR A 205 -35.84 -17.18 -9.02
CA TYR A 205 -35.07 -16.05 -8.48
C TYR A 205 -34.38 -15.21 -9.54
N GLY A 206 -34.13 -15.75 -10.74
CA GLY A 206 -33.50 -15.03 -11.85
C GLY A 206 -32.11 -14.46 -11.52
N MET A 207 -31.39 -15.06 -10.57
CA MET A 207 -30.14 -14.50 -10.04
C MET A 207 -29.09 -15.55 -9.65
N ILE A 208 -27.82 -15.18 -9.76
CA ILE A 208 -26.67 -15.90 -9.20
C ILE A 208 -26.08 -15.04 -8.09
N GLN A 209 -25.81 -15.66 -6.94
CA GLN A 209 -25.04 -15.02 -5.87
C GLN A 209 -23.58 -15.38 -6.07
N THR A 210 -22.72 -14.38 -6.20
CA THR A 210 -21.28 -14.59 -6.31
C THR A 210 -20.70 -14.97 -4.95
N LYS A 211 -19.60 -15.74 -4.93
CA LYS A 211 -18.95 -16.08 -3.65
C LYS A 211 -18.24 -14.88 -3.03
N GLN A 212 -17.79 -13.93 -3.84
CA GLN A 212 -17.12 -12.71 -3.41
C GLN A 212 -18.02 -11.49 -3.61
N ARG A 213 -17.94 -10.53 -2.69
CA ARG A 213 -18.74 -9.28 -2.70
C ARG A 213 -17.95 -8.15 -2.01
N PRO A 214 -18.10 -6.88 -2.40
CA PRO A 214 -18.96 -6.38 -3.48
C PRO A 214 -18.36 -6.65 -4.88
N ILE A 215 -19.21 -6.61 -5.91
CA ILE A 215 -18.79 -6.73 -7.32
C ILE A 215 -18.48 -5.33 -7.85
N LEU A 216 -17.29 -5.15 -8.41
CA LEU A 216 -16.90 -3.92 -9.11
C LEU A 216 -17.36 -3.94 -10.56
N ASN A 217 -16.96 -4.99 -11.28
CA ASN A 217 -17.20 -5.15 -12.70
C ASN A 217 -17.35 -6.63 -13.07
N VAL A 218 -18.18 -6.92 -14.08
CA VAL A 218 -18.36 -8.28 -14.61
C VAL A 218 -17.82 -8.29 -16.02
N SER A 219 -16.76 -9.05 -16.25
CA SER A 219 -16.07 -9.16 -17.54
C SER A 219 -16.63 -10.29 -18.42
N ARG A 220 -17.10 -11.38 -17.81
CA ARG A 220 -17.67 -12.54 -18.51
C ARG A 220 -18.83 -13.12 -17.73
N CYS A 221 -19.88 -13.51 -18.44
CA CYS A 221 -20.91 -14.38 -17.93
C CYS A 221 -21.41 -15.26 -19.07
N THR A 222 -20.97 -16.52 -19.10
CA THR A 222 -21.29 -17.47 -20.17
C THR A 222 -21.92 -18.72 -19.59
N LEU A 223 -22.99 -19.18 -20.22
CA LEU A 223 -23.58 -20.48 -19.96
C LEU A 223 -22.87 -21.53 -20.82
N ILE A 224 -22.24 -22.50 -20.17
CA ILE A 224 -21.40 -23.52 -20.77
C ILE A 224 -22.13 -24.86 -20.73
N ASN A 225 -22.03 -25.61 -21.82
CA ASN A 225 -22.44 -27.01 -21.93
C ASN A 225 -21.27 -27.82 -22.50
N LYS A 226 -21.11 -29.08 -22.09
CA LYS A 226 -20.09 -29.98 -22.66
C LYS A 226 -20.35 -30.34 -24.13
N GLN A 227 -21.60 -30.27 -24.59
CA GLN A 227 -22.04 -30.82 -25.88
C GLN A 227 -22.49 -29.76 -26.88
N GLU A 228 -22.76 -28.55 -26.41
CA GLU A 228 -23.35 -27.47 -27.18
C GLU A 228 -22.49 -26.20 -27.08
N PRO A 229 -22.59 -25.28 -28.06
CA PRO A 229 -21.85 -24.03 -28.00
C PRO A 229 -22.23 -23.18 -26.79
N ASP A 230 -21.24 -22.48 -26.25
CA ASP A 230 -21.41 -21.54 -25.14
C ASP A 230 -22.33 -20.38 -25.53
N VAL A 231 -23.18 -19.97 -24.59
CA VAL A 231 -24.06 -18.79 -24.75
C VAL A 231 -23.57 -17.67 -23.87
N ASN A 232 -23.29 -16.52 -24.49
CA ASN A 232 -22.92 -15.30 -23.78
C ASN A 232 -24.17 -14.64 -23.16
N LEU A 233 -24.19 -14.57 -21.83
CA LEU A 233 -25.27 -13.96 -21.06
C LEU A 233 -24.90 -12.57 -20.53
N LEU A 234 -23.66 -12.12 -20.69
CA LEU A 234 -23.19 -10.82 -20.21
C LEU A 234 -24.11 -9.63 -20.58
N PRO A 235 -24.66 -9.53 -21.81
CA PRO A 235 -25.56 -8.42 -22.16
C PRO A 235 -26.86 -8.36 -21.34
N SER A 236 -27.27 -9.49 -20.76
CA SER A 236 -28.50 -9.63 -19.96
C SER A 236 -28.25 -9.52 -18.46
N VAL A 237 -26.98 -9.46 -18.03
CA VAL A 237 -26.60 -9.39 -16.62
C VAL A 237 -26.67 -7.95 -16.11
N VAL A 238 -27.34 -7.79 -14.98
CA VAL A 238 -27.39 -6.57 -14.17
C VAL A 238 -26.77 -6.90 -12.81
N PRO A 239 -25.53 -6.45 -12.54
CA PRO A 239 -24.88 -6.70 -11.25
C PRO A 239 -25.46 -5.82 -10.15
N ASP A 240 -25.94 -6.44 -9.09
CA ASP A 240 -26.16 -5.82 -7.79
C ASP A 240 -24.83 -5.82 -7.02
N LYS A 241 -24.07 -4.75 -7.25
CA LYS A 241 -22.69 -4.60 -6.77
C LYS A 241 -22.55 -4.87 -5.27
N LYS A 242 -23.42 -4.28 -4.45
CA LYS A 242 -23.32 -4.36 -2.98
C LYS A 242 -23.54 -5.77 -2.45
N ASN A 243 -24.53 -6.46 -2.99
CA ASN A 243 -24.94 -7.77 -2.48
C ASN A 243 -24.16 -8.93 -3.10
N GLY A 244 -23.35 -8.69 -4.13
CA GLY A 244 -22.68 -9.75 -4.87
C GLY A 244 -23.68 -10.60 -5.65
N VAL A 245 -24.62 -9.96 -6.36
CA VAL A 245 -25.68 -10.71 -7.08
C VAL A 245 -25.74 -10.32 -8.54
N LEU A 246 -25.61 -11.31 -9.42
CA LEU A 246 -25.84 -11.15 -10.85
C LEU A 246 -27.30 -11.45 -11.16
N LYS A 247 -28.06 -10.43 -11.54
CA LYS A 247 -29.46 -10.56 -11.92
C LYS A 247 -29.54 -10.63 -13.43
N PHE A 248 -30.23 -11.62 -13.98
CA PHE A 248 -30.38 -11.75 -15.44
C PHE A 248 -31.55 -10.94 -16.00
N LEU A 249 -32.14 -10.05 -15.19
CA LEU A 249 -33.40 -9.36 -15.48
C LEU A 249 -33.33 -7.90 -15.03
N LYS A 250 -33.70 -6.96 -15.91
CA LYS A 250 -33.94 -5.56 -15.54
C LYS A 250 -35.30 -5.43 -14.87
N ARG A 251 -35.39 -4.83 -13.68
CA ARG A 251 -36.70 -4.45 -13.08
C ARG A 251 -37.37 -3.38 -13.95
N PRO A 252 -38.71 -3.31 -14.06
CA PRO A 252 -39.76 -4.06 -13.33
C PRO A 252 -40.44 -5.11 -14.22
N TYR A 253 -40.57 -6.35 -13.76
CA TYR A 253 -41.30 -7.39 -14.51
C TYR A 253 -42.21 -8.25 -13.65
N LYS A 254 -43.24 -8.81 -14.30
CA LYS A 254 -44.19 -9.78 -13.76
C LYS A 254 -43.59 -11.20 -13.89
N PRO A 255 -44.02 -12.18 -13.06
CA PRO A 255 -43.52 -13.56 -13.11
C PRO A 255 -43.61 -14.27 -14.49
N SER A 256 -44.48 -13.81 -15.39
CA SER A 256 -44.62 -14.32 -16.76
C SER A 256 -43.43 -13.97 -17.66
N ASP A 257 -42.86 -12.79 -17.47
CA ASP A 257 -41.74 -12.30 -18.29
C ASP A 257 -40.45 -13.02 -17.91
N THR A 258 -40.38 -13.48 -16.65
CA THR A 258 -39.34 -14.35 -16.10
C THR A 258 -39.31 -15.69 -16.85
N TRP A 259 -40.48 -16.30 -17.08
CA TRP A 259 -40.57 -17.56 -17.81
C TRP A 259 -40.18 -17.41 -19.28
N MET A 260 -40.65 -16.35 -19.97
CA MET A 260 -40.34 -16.14 -21.39
C MET A 260 -38.85 -15.85 -21.64
N GLY A 261 -38.22 -14.93 -20.91
CA GLY A 261 -36.81 -14.56 -21.18
C GLY A 261 -35.82 -15.67 -20.85
N ILE A 262 -36.05 -16.39 -19.74
CA ILE A 262 -35.29 -17.58 -19.35
C ILE A 262 -35.54 -18.71 -20.37
N SER A 263 -36.80 -18.94 -20.75
CA SER A 263 -37.12 -19.92 -21.79
C SER A 263 -36.50 -19.55 -23.13
N GLU A 264 -36.44 -18.29 -23.53
CA GLU A 264 -35.81 -17.88 -24.80
C GLU A 264 -34.30 -18.10 -24.76
N SER A 265 -33.64 -17.67 -23.69
CA SER A 265 -32.19 -17.85 -23.47
C SER A 265 -31.77 -19.32 -23.44
N ILE A 266 -32.63 -20.19 -22.90
CA ILE A 266 -32.31 -21.60 -22.66
C ILE A 266 -33.02 -22.52 -23.68
N SER A 267 -33.99 -22.04 -24.46
CA SER A 267 -34.74 -22.84 -25.46
C SER A 267 -33.84 -23.54 -26.47
N ARG A 268 -32.67 -22.95 -26.75
CA ARG A 268 -31.65 -23.52 -27.62
C ARG A 268 -31.08 -24.83 -27.08
N TYR A 269 -31.02 -24.97 -25.76
CA TYR A 269 -30.44 -26.14 -25.09
C TYR A 269 -31.39 -27.33 -24.98
N GLY A 270 -32.63 -27.30 -25.49
CA GLY A 270 -33.56 -28.44 -25.43
C GLY A 270 -33.99 -28.88 -24.02
N GLN A 271 -35.21 -29.41 -23.87
CA GLN A 271 -35.75 -29.76 -22.54
C GLN A 271 -34.97 -30.85 -21.79
N GLU A 272 -34.27 -31.73 -22.52
CA GLU A 272 -33.53 -32.87 -21.94
C GLU A 272 -32.19 -32.47 -21.31
N THR A 273 -31.62 -31.34 -21.71
CA THR A 273 -30.26 -30.89 -21.33
C THR A 273 -30.28 -29.96 -20.10
N PHE A 274 -31.47 -29.52 -19.68
CA PHE A 274 -31.69 -28.54 -18.61
C PHE A 274 -31.27 -28.99 -17.20
N ASN A 275 -31.12 -30.28 -16.95
CA ASN A 275 -30.97 -30.77 -15.58
C ASN A 275 -29.58 -31.31 -15.21
N ASN A 276 -28.64 -31.55 -16.14
CA ASN A 276 -27.40 -32.27 -15.78
C ASN A 276 -26.07 -31.78 -16.40
N HIS A 277 -26.03 -30.74 -17.26
CA HIS A 277 -24.77 -30.42 -17.97
C HIS A 277 -24.51 -28.92 -18.19
N LEU A 278 -25.22 -28.02 -17.49
CA LEU A 278 -25.08 -26.58 -17.67
C LEU A 278 -24.36 -25.93 -16.47
N PHE A 279 -23.41 -25.05 -16.75
CA PHE A 279 -22.66 -24.29 -15.74
C PHE A 279 -22.51 -22.84 -16.17
N TYR A 280 -22.50 -21.92 -15.21
CA TYR A 280 -22.14 -20.53 -15.46
C TYR A 280 -20.65 -20.32 -15.19
N ALA A 281 -19.90 -19.96 -16.22
CA ALA A 281 -18.59 -19.37 -16.03
C ALA A 281 -18.74 -17.85 -15.94
N VAL A 282 -18.29 -17.30 -14.81
CA VAL A 282 -18.38 -15.88 -14.50
C VAL A 282 -16.99 -15.37 -14.17
N ASP A 283 -16.56 -14.31 -14.84
CA ASP A 283 -15.31 -13.62 -14.55
C ASP A 283 -15.64 -12.18 -14.10
N TYR A 284 -15.19 -11.79 -12.92
CA TYR A 284 -15.56 -10.51 -12.32
C TYR A 284 -14.46 -9.98 -11.40
N ASP A 285 -14.48 -8.68 -11.18
CA ASP A 285 -13.64 -8.02 -10.20
C ASP A 285 -14.47 -7.81 -8.93
N ALA A 286 -13.94 -8.22 -7.78
CA ALA A 286 -14.54 -8.01 -6.47
C ALA A 286 -13.67 -7.09 -5.61
N GLY A 287 -14.28 -6.45 -4.61
CA GLY A 287 -13.60 -5.53 -3.69
C GLY A 287 -14.04 -4.09 -3.86
N PHE A 288 -13.28 -3.16 -3.29
CA PHE A 288 -13.48 -1.71 -3.46
C PHE A 288 -12.57 -1.17 -4.57
N GLU A 289 -12.97 -0.06 -5.20
CA GLU A 289 -12.18 0.55 -6.29
C GLU A 289 -10.88 1.17 -5.78
N THR A 290 -10.93 1.73 -4.57
CA THR A 290 -9.84 2.38 -3.84
C THR A 290 -9.87 1.96 -2.37
N SER A 291 -8.77 2.19 -1.65
CA SER A 291 -8.68 2.01 -0.20
C SER A 291 -9.43 3.09 0.61
N ASP A 292 -9.74 4.23 -0.03
CA ASP A 292 -10.46 5.38 0.56
C ASP A 292 -11.97 5.14 0.77
#